data_AF-A0A2V5RDY9-F1
#
_entry.id   AF-A0A2V5RDY9-F1
#
_cell.length_a   1.000
_cell.length_b   1.000
_cell.length_c   1.000
_cell.angle_alpha   90.00
_cell.angle_beta   90.00
_cell.angle_gamma   90.00
#
_symmetry.space_group_name_H-M   'P 1'
#
loop_
_entity.id
_entity.type
_entity.pdbx_description
1 polymer ?
#
loop_
_entity_poly.entity_id
_entity_poly.type
_entity_poly.pdbx_seq_one_letter_code
_entity_poly.pdbx_strand_id
1 'polypeptide(L)'
;MTPRTSKNGRSRPQVVGVITSRAEFEFAIRMRQPPDLFELRLDRLVPVIDQLERKISRLRTPLIITARHPAEGGANKLSTPERRNLLSRFLSRAHDIDIELRSADALDSLL
;
A
#
# COMPACT_ATOMS: atom_id res chain seq x y z
N MET A 1 -31.14 22.75 7.78
CA MET A 1 -31.05 22.92 6.32
C MET A 1 -29.61 23.30 6.01
N THR A 2 -28.81 22.34 5.57
CA THR A 2 -27.47 22.59 5.00
C THR A 2 -27.27 21.56 3.89
N PRO A 3 -26.79 21.99 2.72
CA PRO A 3 -27.16 21.34 1.47
C PRO A 3 -26.27 20.13 1.21
N ARG A 4 -26.88 18.99 0.92
CA ARG A 4 -26.24 17.95 0.10
C ARG A 4 -26.12 18.48 -1.34
N THR A 5 -25.08 19.24 -1.62
CA THR A 5 -24.62 19.53 -2.98
C THR A 5 -23.63 18.43 -3.38
N SER A 6 -24.06 17.31 -3.96
CA SER A 6 -24.39 17.07 -5.39
C SER A 6 -23.17 17.23 -6.30
N LYS A 7 -22.79 16.18 -7.05
CA LYS A 7 -22.69 16.18 -8.52
C LYS A 7 -21.90 15.00 -9.09
N ASN A 8 -22.42 14.44 -10.19
CA ASN A 8 -21.69 13.74 -11.23
C ASN A 8 -20.51 14.56 -11.77
N GLY A 9 -19.41 14.64 -11.03
CA GLY A 9 -18.10 14.95 -11.57
C GLY A 9 -17.29 13.68 -11.51
N ARG A 10 -16.78 13.17 -12.64
CA ARG A 10 -15.72 12.16 -12.57
C ARG A 10 -14.64 12.75 -11.65
N SER A 11 -14.42 12.13 -10.50
CA SER A 11 -13.26 12.49 -9.66
C SER A 11 -12.05 12.45 -10.58
N ARG A 12 -11.20 13.49 -10.51
CA ARG A 12 -9.96 13.48 -11.30
C ARG A 12 -9.24 12.15 -11.00
N PRO A 13 -8.69 11.46 -12.01
CA PRO A 13 -7.89 10.26 -11.77
C PRO A 13 -6.81 10.59 -10.74
N GLN A 14 -6.65 9.73 -9.74
CA GLN A 14 -5.60 9.86 -8.75
C GLN A 14 -4.33 9.19 -9.26
N VAL A 15 -3.20 9.86 -9.07
CA VAL A 15 -1.88 9.30 -9.38
C VAL A 15 -1.40 8.48 -8.19
N VAL A 16 -0.98 7.24 -8.46
CA VAL A 16 -0.39 6.34 -7.47
C VAL A 16 1.09 6.16 -7.76
N GLY A 17 1.95 6.55 -6.83
CA GLY A 17 3.38 6.25 -6.90
C GLY A 17 3.66 4.89 -6.28
N VAL A 18 4.36 3.99 -6.97
CA VAL A 18 4.66 2.66 -6.43
C VAL A 18 6.06 2.67 -5.82
N ILE A 19 6.17 2.22 -4.57
CA ILE A 19 7.43 2.08 -3.84
C ILE A 19 7.74 0.59 -3.70
N THR A 20 8.88 0.19 -4.27
CA THR A 20 9.31 -1.20 -4.38
C THR A 20 10.70 -1.45 -3.80
N SER A 21 11.43 -0.39 -3.47
CA SER A 21 12.79 -0.46 -2.91
C SER A 21 13.02 0.56 -1.80
N ARG A 22 14.10 0.37 -1.02
CA ARG A 22 14.54 1.34 0.00
C ARG A 22 14.87 2.71 -0.61
N ALA A 23 15.50 2.73 -1.78
CA ALA A 23 15.89 3.98 -2.42
C ALA A 23 14.66 4.82 -2.82
N GLU A 24 13.64 4.17 -3.38
CA GLU A 24 12.36 4.81 -3.70
C GLU A 24 11.63 5.30 -2.45
N PHE A 25 11.66 4.53 -1.36
CA PHE A 25 11.07 4.97 -0.09
C PHE A 25 11.75 6.23 0.48
N GLU A 26 13.09 6.26 0.50
CA GLU A 26 13.83 7.45 0.96
C GLU A 26 13.69 8.64 0.00
N PHE A 27 13.45 8.39 -1.29
CA PHE A 27 13.10 9.42 -2.25
C PHE A 27 11.69 9.98 -2.01
N ALA A 28 10.70 9.11 -1.82
CA ALA A 28 9.31 9.46 -1.53
C ALA A 28 9.18 10.37 -0.28
N ILE A 29 9.93 10.07 0.78
CA ILE A 29 9.97 10.92 2.00
C ILE A 29 10.44 12.36 1.71
N ARG A 30 11.32 12.54 0.72
CA ARG A 30 11.93 13.84 0.38
C ARG A 30 11.23 14.53 -0.80
N MET A 31 10.20 13.91 -1.37
CA MET A 31 9.54 14.40 -2.57
C MET A 31 8.79 15.71 -2.27
N ARG A 32 9.09 16.77 -3.03
CA ARG A 32 8.45 18.08 -2.86
C ARG A 32 6.99 18.09 -3.31
N GLN A 33 6.68 17.32 -4.35
CA GLN A 33 5.35 17.17 -4.93
C GLN A 33 5.04 15.67 -5.02
N PRO A 34 4.54 15.07 -3.92
CA PRO A 34 4.19 13.66 -3.92
C PRO A 34 2.94 13.38 -4.77
N PRO A 35 2.74 12.12 -5.22
CA PRO A 35 1.50 11.68 -5.88
C PRO A 35 0.30 11.78 -4.92
N ASP A 36 -0.90 11.52 -5.45
CA ASP A 36 -2.11 11.53 -4.62
C ASP A 36 -2.08 10.39 -3.56
N LEU A 37 -1.50 9.24 -3.90
CA LEU A 37 -1.24 8.11 -2.99
C LEU A 37 0.11 7.44 -3.28
N PHE A 38 0.65 6.72 -2.29
CA PHE A 38 1.71 5.74 -2.52
C PHE A 38 1.20 4.32 -2.35
N GLU A 39 1.60 3.41 -3.23
CA GLU A 39 1.51 1.97 -3.02
C GLU A 39 2.83 1.43 -2.46
N LEU A 40 2.77 0.76 -1.30
CA LEU A 40 3.89 0.03 -0.74
C LEU A 40 3.82 -1.44 -1.15
N ARG A 41 4.71 -1.86 -2.06
CA ARG A 41 4.86 -3.26 -2.47
C ARG A 41 5.67 -4.03 -1.43
N LEU A 42 5.00 -4.45 -0.36
CA LEU A 42 5.59 -5.17 0.77
C LEU A 42 6.27 -6.47 0.33
N ASP A 43 5.75 -7.13 -0.71
CA ASP A 43 6.35 -8.33 -1.29
C ASP A 43 7.76 -8.08 -1.86
N ARG A 44 8.11 -6.84 -2.25
CA ARG A 44 9.47 -6.47 -2.66
C ARG A 44 10.31 -5.88 -1.53
N LEU A 45 9.66 -5.28 -0.53
CA LEU A 45 10.30 -4.55 0.55
C LEU A 45 10.70 -5.44 1.74
N VAL A 46 10.44 -6.75 1.69
CA VAL A 46 10.83 -7.74 2.72
C VAL A 46 12.25 -7.52 3.27
N PRO A 47 13.30 -7.32 2.46
CA PRO A 47 14.67 -7.17 2.97
C PRO A 47 14.90 -5.93 3.84
N VAL A 48 14.00 -4.95 3.79
CA VAL A 48 14.12 -3.66 4.48
C VAL A 48 12.89 -3.32 5.33
N ILE A 49 12.03 -4.30 5.59
CA ILE A 49 10.69 -4.11 6.16
C ILE A 49 10.72 -3.45 7.55
N ASP A 50 11.70 -3.81 8.39
CA ASP A 50 11.85 -3.21 9.73
C ASP A 50 12.30 -1.75 9.67
N GLN A 51 13.13 -1.41 8.68
CA GLN A 51 13.56 -0.03 8.45
C GLN A 51 12.40 0.81 7.91
N LEU A 52 11.58 0.21 7.03
CA LEU A 52 10.37 0.81 6.48
C LEU A 52 9.38 1.14 7.60
N GLU A 53 9.03 0.17 8.45
CA GLU A 53 8.06 0.34 9.55
C GLU A 53 8.44 1.49 10.49
N ARG A 54 9.71 1.58 10.88
CA ARG A 54 10.18 2.67 11.77
C ARG A 54 10.08 4.07 11.15
N LYS A 55 10.09 4.16 9.82
CA LYS A 55 10.14 5.43 9.08
C LYS A 55 8.85 5.74 8.33
N ILE A 56 7.87 4.84 8.31
CA ILE A 56 6.68 4.96 7.46
C ILE A 56 5.86 6.21 7.76
N SER A 57 5.85 6.66 9.02
CA SER A 57 5.21 7.92 9.45
C SER A 57 5.80 9.18 8.81
N ARG A 58 6.95 9.07 8.14
CA ARG A 58 7.57 10.19 7.39
C ARG A 58 6.95 10.36 6.00
N LEU A 59 6.24 9.37 5.48
CA LEU A 59 5.42 9.54 4.27
C LEU A 59 4.18 10.38 4.63
N ARG A 60 3.93 11.43 3.84
CA ARG A 60 2.89 12.43 4.13
C ARG A 60 1.61 12.23 3.33
N THR A 61 1.57 11.21 2.48
CA THR A 61 0.42 10.88 1.63
C THR A 61 -0.24 9.59 2.09
N PRO A 62 -1.53 9.39 1.79
CA PRO A 62 -2.21 8.12 2.00
C PRO A 62 -1.46 6.96 1.37
N LEU A 63 -1.56 5.80 2.02
CA LEU A 63 -0.82 4.59 1.64
C LEU A 63 -1.80 3.48 1.27
N ILE A 64 -1.54 2.85 0.12
CA ILE A 64 -2.05 1.53 -0.23
C ILE A 64 -0.99 0.53 0.16
N ILE A 65 -1.34 -0.49 0.95
CA ILE A 65 -0.43 -1.59 1.25
C ILE A 65 -0.75 -2.80 0.37
N THR A 66 0.29 -3.35 -0.26
CA THR A 66 0.14 -4.48 -1.19
C THR A 66 1.16 -5.56 -0.86
N ALA A 67 0.70 -6.80 -0.71
CA ALA A 67 1.56 -7.98 -0.69
C ALA A 67 1.15 -8.88 -1.86
N ARG A 68 1.68 -8.60 -3.06
CA ARG A 68 1.26 -9.28 -4.30
C ARG A 68 1.66 -10.76 -4.30
N HIS A 69 0.77 -11.64 -4.74
CA HIS A 69 1.00 -13.07 -4.82
C HIS A 69 1.96 -13.41 -5.97
N PRO A 70 2.84 -14.42 -5.82
CA PRO A 70 3.80 -14.78 -6.86
C PRO A 70 3.17 -15.15 -8.21
N ALA A 71 2.01 -15.81 -8.19
CA ALA A 71 1.25 -16.14 -9.41
C ALA A 71 0.61 -14.93 -10.12
N GLU A 72 0.65 -13.74 -9.51
CA GLU A 72 0.25 -12.46 -10.12
C GLU A 72 1.45 -11.50 -10.28
N GLY A 73 2.69 -12.01 -10.25
CA GLY A 73 3.90 -11.20 -10.42
C GLY A 73 4.46 -10.60 -9.13
N GLY A 74 4.05 -11.13 -7.97
CA GLY A 74 4.66 -10.84 -6.67
C GLY A 74 6.10 -11.34 -6.56
N ALA A 75 6.92 -10.64 -5.78
CA ALA A 75 8.30 -11.01 -5.52
C ALA A 75 8.46 -11.89 -4.26
N ASN A 76 9.68 -12.38 -4.04
CA ASN A 76 10.11 -13.13 -2.85
C ASN A 76 9.31 -14.41 -2.52
N LYS A 77 8.45 -14.88 -3.44
CA LYS A 77 7.70 -16.15 -3.35
C LYS A 77 6.94 -16.34 -2.03
N LEU A 78 6.38 -15.26 -1.50
CA LEU A 78 5.73 -15.26 -0.19
C LEU A 78 4.50 -16.17 -0.17
N SER A 79 4.41 -17.01 0.85
CA SER A 79 3.24 -17.80 1.20
C SER A 79 2.09 -16.92 1.72
N THR A 80 0.87 -17.45 1.74
CA THR A 80 -0.30 -16.74 2.29
C THR A 80 -0.09 -16.24 3.72
N PRO A 81 0.42 -17.04 4.69
CA PRO A 81 0.68 -16.55 6.04
C PRO A 81 1.70 -15.40 6.09
N GLU A 82 2.76 -15.46 5.28
CA GLU A 82 3.77 -14.38 5.21
C GLU A 82 3.16 -13.09 4.66
N ARG A 83 2.36 -13.20 3.59
CA ARG A 83 1.62 -12.05 3.03
C ARG A 83 0.66 -11.45 4.04
N ARG A 84 -0.13 -12.29 4.73
CA ARG A 84 -1.06 -11.84 5.78
C ARG A 84 -0.32 -11.10 6.90
N ASN A 85 0.81 -11.64 7.37
CA ASN A 85 1.61 -11.02 8.42
C ASN A 85 2.13 -9.64 7.97
N LEU A 86 2.70 -9.56 6.75
CA LEU A 86 3.15 -8.27 6.20
C LEU A 86 2.01 -7.26 6.12
N LEU A 87 0.85 -7.63 5.59
CA LEU A 87 -0.30 -6.73 5.50
C LEU A 87 -0.77 -6.29 6.89
N SER A 88 -0.93 -7.22 7.83
CA SER A 88 -1.34 -6.94 9.22
C SER A 88 -0.41 -5.94 9.90
N ARG A 89 0.90 -6.11 9.71
CA ARG A 89 1.94 -5.27 10.33
C ARG A 89 1.79 -3.79 9.97
N PHE A 90 1.35 -3.49 8.76
CA PHE A 90 1.20 -2.12 8.25
C PHE A 90 -0.23 -1.60 8.25
N LEU A 91 -1.21 -2.41 8.67
CA LEU A 91 -2.63 -2.11 8.56
C LEU A 91 -3.01 -0.80 9.27
N SER A 92 -2.47 -0.55 10.46
CA SER A 92 -2.70 0.71 11.22
C SER A 92 -2.16 1.98 10.56
N ARG A 93 -1.35 1.85 9.50
CA ARG A 93 -0.74 2.95 8.75
C ARG A 93 -1.32 3.09 7.34
N ALA A 94 -2.12 2.12 6.89
CA ALA A 94 -2.70 2.08 5.56
C ALA A 94 -3.99 2.91 5.51
N HIS A 95 -4.21 3.55 4.37
CA HIS A 95 -5.53 4.09 3.99
C HIS A 95 -6.33 3.01 3.27
N ASP A 96 -5.68 2.25 2.39
CA ASP A 96 -6.29 1.13 1.64
C ASP A 96 -5.37 -0.10 1.67
N ILE A 97 -5.97 -1.26 1.44
CA ILE A 97 -5.28 -2.54 1.29
C ILE A 97 -5.60 -3.14 -0.08
N ASP A 98 -4.58 -3.57 -0.82
CA ASP A 98 -4.75 -4.32 -2.07
C ASP A 98 -4.91 -5.82 -1.74
N ILE A 99 -6.13 -6.33 -1.91
CA ILE A 99 -6.47 -7.75 -1.79
C ILE A 99 -6.87 -8.29 -3.16
N GLU A 100 -6.09 -9.22 -3.66
CA GLU A 100 -6.39 -9.94 -4.89
C GLU A 100 -7.59 -10.87 -4.68
N LEU A 101 -8.51 -10.92 -5.64
CA LEU A 101 -9.73 -11.76 -5.55
C LEU A 101 -9.42 -13.23 -5.29
N ARG A 102 -8.34 -13.78 -5.88
CA ARG A 102 -7.93 -15.18 -5.63
C ARG A 102 -7.50 -15.46 -4.19
N SER A 103 -7.09 -14.41 -3.49
CA SER A 103 -6.55 -14.47 -2.14
C SER A 103 -7.60 -14.03 -1.11
N ALA A 104 -8.79 -13.57 -1.52
CA ALA A 104 -9.80 -12.99 -0.66
C ALA A 104 -10.18 -13.92 0.49
N ASP A 105 -10.64 -15.15 0.18
CA ASP A 105 -11.00 -16.15 1.20
C ASP A 105 -9.84 -16.44 2.17
N ALA A 106 -8.62 -16.46 1.63
CA ALA A 106 -7.43 -16.77 2.41
C ALA A 106 -6.94 -15.58 3.26
N LEU A 107 -7.37 -14.35 2.97
CA LEU A 107 -6.97 -13.12 3.67
C LEU A 107 -8.14 -12.44 4.39
N ASP A 108 -9.30 -13.10 4.48
CA ASP A 108 -10.56 -12.60 5.08
C ASP A 108 -10.38 -11.99 6.48
N SER A 109 -9.45 -12.52 7.28
CA SER A 109 -9.12 -11.97 8.61
C SER A 109 -8.58 -10.52 8.60
N LEU A 110 -8.33 -9.94 7.43
CA LEU A 110 -7.87 -8.56 7.23
C LEU A 110 -8.99 -7.60 6.78
N LEU A 111 -10.18 -8.14 6.50
CA LEU A 111 -11.37 -7.41 6.02
C LEU A 111 -12.36 -7.19 7.17
#